data_AF-A0A925DG67-F1
#
_entry.id   AF-A0A925DG67-F1
#
_cell.length_a   1.000
_cell.length_b   1.000
_cell.length_c   1.000
_cell.angle_alpha   90.00
_cell.angle_beta   90.00
_cell.angle_gamma   90.00
#
_symmetry.space_group_name_H-M   'P 1'
#
loop_
_entity.id
_entity.type
_entity.pdbx_description
1 polymer ?
#
loop_
_entity_poly.entity_id
_entity_poly.type
_entity_poly.pdbx_seq_one_letter_code
_entity_poly.pdbx_strand_id
1 'polypeptide(L)' 'MLRTLCIRDFVIVDSIELEFSAGFSVLTGETGAGKSILIDALTLALGGRADASVVREGAAKADISADFGVGAAARAWLA' A
#
# COMPACT_ATOMS: atom_id res chain seq x y z
N MET A 1 -7.09 -10.30 -5.53
CA MET A 1 -6.76 -9.10 -6.33
C MET A 1 -6.71 -7.91 -5.37
N LEU A 2 -5.71 -7.04 -5.47
CA LEU A 2 -5.64 -5.79 -4.71
C LEU A 2 -6.84 -4.90 -5.07
N ARG A 3 -7.59 -4.42 -4.09
CA ARG A 3 -8.77 -3.57 -4.26
C ARG A 3 -8.52 -2.17 -3.74
N THR A 4 -7.91 -2.06 -2.57
CA THR A 4 -7.65 -0.76 -1.94
C THR A 4 -6.27 -0.76 -1.32
N LEU A 5 -5.57 0.37 -1.43
CA LEU A 5 -4.34 0.65 -0.70
C LEU A 5 -4.50 1.98 0.04
N CYS A 6 -4.46 1.93 1.37
CA CYS A 6 -4.51 3.09 2.25
C CYS A 6 -3.14 3.27 2.92
N ILE A 7 -2.63 4.49 2.91
CA ILE A 7 -1.34 4.86 3.46
C ILE A 7 -1.54 6.10 4.33
N ARG A 8 -0.98 6.08 5.55
CA ARG A 8 -0.93 7.22 6.47
C ARG A 8 0.45 7.34 7.10
N ASP A 9 0.94 8.57 7.17
CA ASP A 9 2.20 8.96 7.84
C ASP A 9 3.42 8.14 7.40
N PHE A 10 3.58 7.96 6.09
CA PHE A 10 4.63 7.13 5.49
C PHE A 10 5.57 7.97 4.62
N VAL A 11 6.86 8.03 5.01
CA VAL A 11 7.89 8.84 4.33
C VAL A 11 7.45 10.31 4.24
N ILE A 12 7.05 10.80 3.06
CA ILE A 12 6.54 12.17 2.85
C ILE A 12 5.02 12.21 2.71
N VAL A 13 4.34 11.06 2.75
CA VAL A 13 2.90 10.94 2.56
C VAL A 13 2.19 11.13 3.89
N ASP A 14 1.33 12.15 3.95
CA ASP A 14 0.40 12.37 5.05
C ASP A 14 -0.75 11.35 5.00
N SER A 15 -1.50 11.35 3.89
CA SER A 15 -2.51 10.32 3.63
C SER A 15 -2.76 10.11 2.13
N ILE A 16 -2.90 8.85 1.72
CA ILE A 16 -3.33 8.44 0.38
C ILE A 16 -4.32 7.28 0.52
N GLU A 17 -5.37 7.30 -0.31
CA GLU A 17 -6.28 6.18 -0.53
C GLU A 17 -6.40 5.93 -2.04
N LEU A 18 -6.15 4.69 -2.45
CA LEU A 18 -6.21 4.28 -3.86
C LEU A 18 -7.14 3.09 -4.01
N GLU A 19 -8.07 3.20 -4.97
CA GLU A 19 -8.92 2.10 -5.40
C GLU A 19 -8.42 1.51 -6.73
N PHE A 20 -8.37 0.18 -6.79
CA PHE A 20 -7.88 -0.58 -7.93
C PHE A 20 -9.03 -1.32 -8.61
N SER A 21 -9.07 -1.17 -9.93
CA SER A 21 -9.99 -1.91 -10.80
C SER A 21 -9.29 -3.09 -11.47
N ALA A 22 -10.08 -4.06 -11.92
CA ALA A 22 -9.55 -5.23 -12.60
C ALA A 22 -8.90 -4.84 -13.94
N GLY A 23 -7.92 -5.63 -14.38
CA GLY A 23 -7.21 -5.39 -15.62
C GLY A 23 -5.85 -4.73 -15.39
N PHE A 24 -5.59 -3.65 -16.11
CA PHE A 24 -4.29 -2.99 -16.15
C PHE A 24 -4.37 -1.57 -15.57
N SER A 25 -3.71 -1.36 -14.43
CA SER A 25 -3.61 -0.06 -13.77
C SER A 25 -2.29 0.62 -14.15
N VAL A 26 -2.36 1.88 -14.57
CA VAL A 26 -1.17 2.69 -14.90
C VAL A 26 -1.01 3.80 -13.87
N LEU A 27 0.13 3.83 -13.20
CA LEU A 27 0.54 4.92 -12.33
C LEU A 27 1.43 5.90 -13.12
N THR A 28 1.00 7.15 -13.26
CA THR A 28 1.74 8.22 -13.94
C THR A 28 2.26 9.24 -12.92
N GLY A 29 3.18 10.13 -13.31
CA GLY A 29 3.78 11.11 -12.39
C GLY A 29 5.12 11.67 -12.89
N GLU A 30 5.43 12.89 -12.47
CA GLU A 30 6.50 13.81 -12.96
C GLU A 30 7.94 13.40 -12.60
N THR A 31 8.17 12.15 -12.16
CA THR A 31 9.40 11.60 -11.54
C THR A 31 9.64 12.01 -10.08
N GLY A 32 10.19 11.11 -9.25
CA GLY A 32 10.87 11.50 -8.00
C GLY A 32 10.60 10.65 -6.76
N ALA A 33 9.34 10.39 -6.39
CA ALA A 33 9.07 9.68 -5.13
C ALA A 33 7.69 9.04 -5.07
N GLY A 34 6.65 9.73 -5.54
CA GLY A 34 5.25 9.30 -5.32
C GLY A 34 4.95 7.87 -5.81
N LYS A 35 5.50 7.47 -6.96
CA LYS A 35 5.33 6.10 -7.46
C LYS A 35 6.09 5.04 -6.67
N SER A 36 7.38 5.27 -6.40
CA SER A 36 8.19 4.32 -5.63
C SER A 36 7.64 4.15 -4.22
N ILE A 37 7.21 5.25 -3.58
CA ILE A 37 6.56 5.23 -2.27
C ILE A 37 5.33 4.32 -2.25
N LEU A 38 4.50 4.34 -3.29
CA LEU A 38 3.33 3.46 -3.37
C LEU A 38 3.73 1.98 -3.47
N ILE A 39 4.78 1.67 -4.23
CA ILE A 39 5.30 0.32 -4.37
C ILE A 39 5.96 -0.16 -3.07
N ASP A 40 6.72 0.71 -2.40
CA ASP A 40 7.35 0.43 -1.12
C ASP A 40 6.29 0.18 -0.04
N ALA A 41 5.25 1.01 0.01
CA ALA A 41 4.14 0.83 0.94
C ALA A 41 3.40 -0.50 0.69
N LEU A 42 3.12 -0.84 -0.57
CA LEU A 42 2.50 -2.13 -0.90
C LEU A 42 3.40 -3.31 -0.51
N THR A 43 4.71 -3.19 -0.69
CA THR A 43 5.69 -4.22 -0.29
C THR A 43 5.66 -4.44 1.22
N LEU A 44 5.61 -3.36 2.01
CA LEU A 44 5.50 -3.45 3.47
C LEU A 44 4.17 -4.07 3.91
N ALA A 45 3.05 -3.69 3.28
CA ALA A 45 1.74 -4.28 3.55
C ALA A 45 1.70 -5.80 3.30
N LEU A 46 2.56 -6.30 2.40
CA LEU A 46 2.72 -7.72 2.08
C LEU A 46 3.74 -8.46 2.96
N GLY A 47 4.23 -7.82 4.03
CA GLY A 47 5.19 -8.42 4.97
C GLY A 47 6.66 -8.13 4.63
N GLY A 48 6.91 -7.14 3.77
CA GLY A 48 8.25 -6.62 3.54
C GLY A 48 8.89 -6.08 4.83
N ARG A 49 10.22 -6.10 4.88
CA ARG A 49 10.97 -5.56 6.01
C ARG A 49 10.94 -4.03 5.97
N ALA A 50 10.55 -3.42 7.09
CA ALA A 50 10.61 -1.97 7.29
C ALA A 50 11.67 -1.61 8.33
N ASP A 51 12.11 -0.36 8.30
CA ASP A 51 12.87 0.29 9.36
C ASP A 51 12.14 1.55 9.84
N ALA A 52 12.56 2.14 10.95
CA ALA A 52 11.86 3.27 11.55
C ALA A 52 11.88 4.56 10.69
N SER A 53 12.79 4.68 9.71
CA SER A 53 12.85 5.84 8.81
C SER A 53 11.66 5.96 7.87
N VAL A 54 10.86 4.90 7.75
CA VAL A 54 9.65 4.92 6.94
C VAL A 54 8.50 5.68 7.59
N VAL A 55 8.58 5.92 8.91
CA VAL A 55 7.60 6.78 9.61
C VAL A 55 7.89 8.22 9.26
N ARG A 56 6.85 8.93 8.82
CA ARG A 56 6.94 10.34 8.45
C ARG A 56 7.45 11.17 9.62
N GLU A 57 8.30 12.15 9.32
CA GLU A 57 8.83 13.07 10.32
C GLU A 57 7.69 13.77 11.10
N GLY A 58 7.76 13.71 12.44
CA GLY A 58 6.74 14.26 13.32
C GLY A 58 5.56 13.34 13.62
N ALA A 59 5.45 12.18 12.95
CA ALA A 59 4.43 11.18 13.24
C ALA A 59 4.92 10.14 14.24
N ALA A 60 3.99 9.59 15.04
CA ALA A 60 4.31 8.54 16.01
C ALA A 60 4.40 7.14 15.39
N LYS A 61 3.72 6.92 14.26
CA LYS A 61 3.66 5.65 13.53
C LYS A 61 3.26 5.88 12.08
N ALA A 62 3.54 4.90 11.22
CA ALA A 62 2.96 4.79 9.88
C ALA A 62 1.92 3.67 9.87
N ASP A 63 0.78 3.89 9.22
CA ASP A 63 -0.24 2.87 9.02
C ASP A 63 -0.39 2.59 7.52
N ILE A 64 -0.24 1.34 7.13
CA ILE A 64 -0.41 0.89 5.74
C ILE A 64 -1.39 -0.26 5.73
N SER A 65 -2.40 -0.20 4.87
CA SER A 65 -3.44 -1.22 4.76
C SER A 65 -3.72 -1.53 3.30
N ALA A 66 -3.70 -2.81 2.96
CA ALA A 66 -4.01 -3.30 1.62
C ALA A 66 -5.17 -4.30 1.69
N ASP A 67 -6.28 -4.00 1.01
CA ASP A 67 -7.42 -4.92 0.90
C ASP A 67 -7.26 -5.80 -0.34
N PHE A 68 -7.43 -7.10 -0.15
CA PHE A 68 -7.38 -8.08 -1.23
C PHE A 68 -8.69 -8.85 -1.33
N GLY A 69 -9.26 -8.87 -2.54
CA GLY A 69 -10.30 -9.81 -2.88
C GLY A 69 -9.81 -11.25 -2.74
N VAL A 70 -10.52 -12.05 -1.95
CA VAL A 70 -10.22 -13.45 -1.64
C VAL A 70 -10.54 -14.36 -2.83
N GLY A 71 -9.56 -15.15 -3.26
CA GLY A 71 -9.71 -16.15 -4.33
C GLY A 71 -10.48 -17.39 -3.88
N ALA A 72 -10.87 -18.23 -4.85
CA ALA A 72 -11.67 -19.43 -4.60
C ALA A 72 -11.04 -20.38 -3.55
N ALA A 73 -9.72 -20.60 -3.62
CA ALA A 73 -9.01 -21.47 -2.68
C ALA A 73 -9.09 -20.96 -1.24
N ALA A 74 -8.84 -19.68 -1.01
CA ALA A 74 -8.93 -19.09 0.32
C ALA A 74 -10.38 -19.04 0.84
N ARG A 75 -11.37 -18.82 -0.04
CA ARG A 75 -12.79 -18.93 0.34
C ARG A 75 -13.16 -20.34 0.76
N ALA A 76 -12.66 -21.36 0.06
CA ALA A 76 -12.90 -22.76 0.41
C ALA A 76 -12.23 -23.16 1.72
N TRP A 77 -11.05 -22.61 2.02
CA TRP A 77 -10.34 -22.84 3.28
C TRP A 77 -11.04 -22.18 4.50
N LEU A 78 -11.70 -21.04 4.30
CA LEU A 78 -12.41 -20.29 5.35
C LEU A 78 -13.82 -20.81 5.68
N ALA A 79 -14.39 -21.69 4.84
CA ALA A 79 -15.74 -22.24 4.98
C ALA A 79 -15.78 -23.44 5.94
#